data_AF-A0A7J7P3U1-F1
#
_entry.id   AF-A0A7J7P3U1-F1
#
_cell.length_a   1.000
_cell.length_b   1.000
_cell.length_c   1.000
_cell.angle_alpha   90.00
_cell.angle_beta   90.00
_cell.angle_gamma   90.00
#
_symmetry.space_group_name_H-M   'P 1'
#
loop_
_entity.id
_entity.type
_entity.pdbx_description
1 polymer ?
#
loop_
_entity_poly.entity_id
_entity_poly.type
_entity_poly.pdbx_seq_one_letter_code
_entity_poly.pdbx_strand_id
1 'polypeptide(L)'
;MPEGNRNVEQMLSSYHTHTFTSNQCSSTLVQTINAPLQLIWSIVRRFDRPQIYKSFIKRCSVISGSGGIGSVREIDIVSGLPAETSIERLDVLDDKSHVMSFSILGGDHRLVNYRSTVTLHAGEDGKSTVVVESYVVDVSAGCTKEDTCLFTDTIYCEL
;
A
#
# COMPACT_ATOMS: atom_id res chain seq x y z
N MET A 1 -11.41 -6.11 28.92
CA MET A 1 -10.72 -6.10 27.62
C MET A 1 -11.80 -5.86 26.57
N PRO A 2 -11.68 -4.85 25.69
CA PRO A 2 -12.72 -4.58 24.71
C PRO A 2 -12.64 -5.57 23.55
N GLU A 3 -13.79 -6.12 23.15
CA GLU A 3 -13.98 -7.22 22.19
C GLU A 3 -13.88 -6.81 20.71
N GLY A 4 -13.12 -5.75 20.36
CA GLY A 4 -13.11 -5.18 19.01
C GLY A 4 -11.98 -5.62 18.07
N ASN A 5 -11.24 -6.71 18.34
CA ASN A 5 -9.96 -6.97 17.65
C ASN A 5 -9.82 -8.32 16.92
N ARG A 6 -10.77 -9.24 17.01
CA ARG A 6 -10.56 -10.61 16.46
C ARG A 6 -10.52 -10.65 14.93
N ASN A 7 -11.30 -9.80 14.27
CA ASN A 7 -11.36 -9.79 12.81
C ASN A 7 -10.09 -9.16 12.23
N VAL A 8 -9.65 -8.03 12.80
CA VAL A 8 -8.41 -7.34 12.40
C VAL A 8 -7.17 -8.21 12.63
N GLU A 9 -7.08 -8.91 13.78
CA GLU A 9 -5.98 -9.84 14.06
C GLU A 9 -5.91 -11.00 13.05
N GLN A 10 -7.06 -11.56 12.65
CA GLN A 10 -7.12 -12.59 11.61
C GLN A 10 -6.70 -12.06 10.22
N MET A 11 -7.04 -10.81 9.90
CA MET A 11 -6.64 -10.17 8.64
C MET A 11 -5.13 -9.91 8.60
N LEU A 12 -4.61 -9.35 9.70
CA LEU A 12 -3.18 -9.07 9.86
C LEU A 12 -2.36 -10.36 9.74
N SER A 13 -2.83 -11.45 10.37
CA SER A 13 -2.16 -12.75 10.26
C SER A 13 -2.21 -13.36 8.87
N SER A 14 -3.29 -13.15 8.12
CA SER A 14 -3.49 -13.76 6.79
C SER A 14 -2.76 -13.03 5.65
N TYR A 15 -2.71 -11.70 5.68
CA TYR A 15 -2.23 -10.90 4.55
C TYR A 15 -1.06 -9.98 4.86
N HIS A 16 -0.86 -9.60 6.14
CA HIS A 16 0.10 -8.57 6.53
C HIS A 16 1.23 -9.12 7.42
N THR A 17 1.29 -10.44 7.61
CA THR A 17 2.41 -11.09 8.29
C THR A 17 3.49 -11.42 7.28
N HIS A 18 4.54 -10.63 7.27
CA HIS A 18 5.71 -10.87 6.43
C HIS A 18 6.82 -11.46 7.31
N THR A 19 7.41 -12.58 6.88
CA THR A 19 8.67 -13.06 7.46
C THR A 19 9.81 -12.24 6.88
N PHE A 20 10.40 -11.37 7.71
CA PHE A 20 11.47 -10.46 7.30
C PHE A 20 12.85 -11.09 7.45
N THR A 21 13.75 -10.74 6.53
CA THR A 21 15.20 -10.90 6.74
C THR A 21 15.73 -9.78 7.63
N SER A 22 16.92 -9.96 8.20
CA SER A 22 17.52 -8.97 9.11
C SER A 22 17.77 -7.60 8.47
N ASN A 23 17.83 -7.51 7.14
CA ASN A 23 18.04 -6.27 6.38
C ASN A 23 16.74 -5.63 5.83
N GLN A 24 15.57 -6.08 6.28
CA GLN A 24 14.29 -5.51 5.83
C GLN A 24 13.65 -4.63 6.91
N CYS A 25 12.80 -3.72 6.44
CA CYS A 25 11.94 -2.90 7.26
C CYS A 25 10.49 -2.95 6.73
N SER A 26 9.54 -2.69 7.61
CA SER A 26 8.11 -2.85 7.35
C SER A 26 7.30 -2.03 8.33
N SER A 27 6.13 -1.58 7.88
CA SER A 27 5.13 -0.94 8.72
C SER A 27 3.74 -1.44 8.31
N THR A 28 2.77 -1.22 9.19
CA THR A 28 1.36 -1.53 8.94
C THR A 28 0.50 -0.40 9.47
N LEU A 29 -0.31 0.19 8.58
CA LEU A 29 -1.30 1.19 8.87
C LEU A 29 -2.69 0.54 8.89
N VAL A 30 -3.48 0.86 9.92
CA VAL A 30 -4.88 0.45 10.04
C VAL A 30 -5.74 1.70 10.19
N GLN A 31 -6.76 1.83 9.34
CA GLN A 31 -7.68 2.97 9.36
C GLN A 31 -9.13 2.50 9.21
N THR A 32 -10.02 3.08 10.00
CA THR A 32 -11.47 2.83 9.89
C THR A 32 -12.14 4.01 9.20
N ILE A 33 -12.83 3.75 8.10
CA ILE A 33 -13.55 4.74 7.30
C ILE A 33 -15.06 4.49 7.44
N ASN A 34 -15.82 5.54 7.76
CA ASN A 34 -17.28 5.48 7.91
C ASN A 34 -18.01 5.47 6.55
N ALA A 35 -17.75 4.43 5.76
CA ALA A 35 -18.36 4.22 4.46
C ALA A 35 -18.44 2.73 4.10
N PRO A 36 -19.39 2.33 3.22
CA PRO A 36 -19.52 0.94 2.81
C PRO A 36 -18.29 0.39 2.08
N LEU A 37 -17.95 -0.87 2.33
CA LEU A 37 -16.78 -1.53 1.76
C LEU A 37 -16.71 -1.43 0.24
N GLN A 38 -17.84 -1.65 -0.45
CA GLN A 38 -17.87 -1.63 -1.92
C GLN A 38 -17.53 -0.26 -2.48
N LEU A 39 -17.89 0.82 -1.76
CA LEU A 39 -17.55 2.18 -2.16
C LEU A 39 -16.05 2.40 -2.03
N ILE A 40 -15.46 2.07 -0.88
CA ILE A 40 -14.03 2.25 -0.65
C ILE A 40 -13.20 1.37 -1.58
N TRP A 41 -13.62 0.11 -1.79
CA TRP A 41 -12.95 -0.79 -2.73
C TRP A 41 -12.97 -0.27 -4.16
N SER A 42 -14.10 0.32 -4.61
CA SER A 42 -14.18 0.92 -5.95
C SER A 42 -13.18 2.05 -6.19
N ILE A 43 -12.67 2.66 -5.12
CA ILE A 43 -11.63 3.70 -5.15
C ILE A 43 -10.25 3.04 -5.06
N VAL A 44 -10.00 2.24 -4.02
CA VAL A 44 -8.68 1.66 -3.72
C VAL A 44 -8.20 0.73 -4.84
N ARG A 45 -9.11 -0.05 -5.45
CA ARG A 45 -8.77 -0.99 -6.54
C ARG A 45 -8.27 -0.32 -7.83
N ARG A 46 -8.38 1.01 -7.93
CA ARG A 46 -7.99 1.77 -9.12
C ARG A 46 -6.49 1.99 -9.15
N PHE A 47 -5.79 0.98 -9.64
CA PHE A 47 -4.35 1.04 -9.83
C PHE A 47 -3.91 2.21 -10.75
N ASP A 48 -4.77 2.64 -11.68
CA ASP A 48 -4.54 3.79 -12.56
C ASP A 48 -4.69 5.16 -11.87
N ARG A 49 -5.29 5.20 -10.68
CA ARG A 49 -5.70 6.44 -10.00
C ARG A 49 -5.41 6.49 -8.48
N PRO A 50 -4.17 6.22 -8.06
CA PRO A 50 -3.81 6.30 -6.64
C PRO A 50 -3.94 7.71 -6.04
N GLN A 51 -3.83 8.78 -6.84
CA GLN A 51 -3.95 10.18 -6.41
C GLN A 51 -5.32 10.55 -5.83
N ILE A 52 -6.32 9.68 -5.96
CA ILE A 52 -7.62 9.91 -5.32
C ILE A 52 -7.50 9.77 -3.79
N TYR A 53 -6.57 8.95 -3.30
CA TYR A 53 -6.43 8.65 -1.88
C TYR A 53 -4.98 8.77 -1.35
N LYS A 54 -3.97 8.89 -2.21
CA LYS A 54 -2.58 9.18 -1.79
C LYS A 54 -2.22 10.64 -2.02
N SER A 55 -1.64 11.29 -1.02
CA SER A 55 -1.43 12.74 -0.95
C SER A 55 -0.30 13.22 -1.85
N PHE A 56 0.78 12.43 -1.93
CA PHE A 56 2.03 12.89 -2.56
C PHE A 56 2.15 12.57 -4.05
N ILE A 57 1.04 12.18 -4.70
CA ILE A 57 1.02 11.85 -6.13
C ILE A 57 0.58 13.05 -6.96
N LYS A 58 1.51 13.59 -7.75
CA LYS A 58 1.22 14.65 -8.71
C LYS A 58 0.54 14.11 -9.96
N ARG A 59 1.01 12.98 -10.48
CA ARG A 59 0.48 12.33 -11.69
C ARG A 59 0.67 10.83 -11.60
N CYS A 60 -0.26 10.09 -12.21
CA CYS A 60 -0.13 8.65 -12.43
C CYS A 60 -0.47 8.35 -13.88
N SER A 61 0.39 7.57 -14.54
CA SER A 61 0.21 7.13 -15.93
C SER A 61 0.41 5.63 -16.01
N VAL A 62 -0.55 4.89 -16.57
CA VAL A 62 -0.36 3.47 -16.88
C VAL A 62 0.51 3.39 -18.13
N ILE A 63 1.73 2.86 -18.00
CA ILE A 63 2.72 2.76 -19.08
C ILE A 63 2.72 1.38 -19.74
N SER A 64 2.11 0.37 -19.10
CA SER A 64 1.92 -0.96 -19.67
C SER A 64 0.68 -1.64 -19.07
N GLY A 65 -0.06 -2.37 -19.89
CA GLY A 65 -1.30 -3.06 -19.48
C GLY A 65 -2.53 -2.16 -19.47
N SER A 66 -3.60 -2.65 -18.84
CA SER A 66 -4.94 -2.02 -18.84
C SER A 66 -5.52 -1.83 -17.43
N GLY A 67 -4.67 -1.81 -16.40
CA GLY A 67 -5.06 -1.65 -15.00
C GLY A 67 -5.39 -2.97 -14.27
N GLY A 68 -5.21 -4.13 -14.92
CA GLY A 68 -5.29 -5.45 -14.29
C GLY A 68 -3.92 -5.97 -13.83
N ILE A 69 -3.89 -7.17 -13.22
CA ILE A 69 -2.66 -7.82 -12.73
C ILE A 69 -1.58 -7.82 -13.83
N GLY A 70 -0.36 -7.44 -13.46
CA GLY A 70 0.79 -7.29 -14.35
C GLY A 70 0.90 -5.93 -15.02
N SER A 71 -0.11 -5.05 -14.92
CA SER A 71 -0.02 -3.68 -15.41
C SER A 71 1.03 -2.88 -14.64
N VAL A 72 1.67 -1.94 -15.34
CA VAL A 72 2.71 -1.08 -14.79
C VAL A 72 2.29 0.38 -14.89
N ARG A 73 2.46 1.13 -13.80
CA ARG A 73 2.23 2.57 -13.73
C ARG A 73 3.52 3.31 -13.42
N GLU A 74 3.63 4.51 -13.95
CA GLU A 74 4.61 5.50 -13.55
C GLU A 74 3.89 6.58 -12.72
N ILE A 75 4.45 6.88 -11.55
CA ILE A 75 3.96 7.89 -10.62
C ILE A 75 4.97 9.03 -10.61
N ASP A 76 4.48 10.25 -10.80
CA ASP A 76 5.23 11.46 -10.48
C ASP A 76 4.85 11.91 -9.07
N ILE A 77 5.85 12.07 -8.22
CA ILE A 77 5.70 12.52 -6.83
C ILE A 77 5.74 14.06 -6.79
N VAL A 78 5.08 14.67 -5.80
CA VAL A 78 5.12 16.13 -5.62
C VAL A 78 6.55 16.62 -5.35
N SER A 79 6.89 17.80 -5.88
CA SER A 79 8.21 18.41 -5.72
C SER A 79 8.52 18.75 -4.27
N GLY A 80 9.80 18.68 -3.88
CA GLY A 80 10.26 18.97 -2.52
C GLY A 80 10.32 17.75 -1.60
N LEU A 81 9.99 16.57 -2.13
CA LEU A 81 10.25 15.27 -1.49
C LEU A 81 11.56 14.67 -2.01
N PRO A 82 12.16 13.69 -1.30
CA PRO A 82 13.40 13.04 -1.73
C PRO A 82 13.30 12.17 -2.99
N ALA A 83 12.10 12.07 -3.58
CA ALA A 83 11.80 11.26 -4.75
C ALA A 83 10.87 12.03 -5.69
N GLU A 84 11.09 11.89 -6.99
CA GLU A 84 10.30 12.52 -8.05
C GLU A 84 9.51 11.48 -8.84
N THR A 85 9.99 10.22 -8.94
CA THR A 85 9.33 9.19 -9.77
C THR A 85 9.37 7.79 -9.17
N SER A 86 8.30 7.02 -9.38
CA SER A 86 8.18 5.60 -9.02
C SER A 86 7.55 4.80 -10.16
N ILE A 87 8.13 3.64 -10.49
CA ILE A 87 7.60 2.69 -11.46
C ILE A 87 7.08 1.47 -10.69
N GLU A 88 5.79 1.19 -10.81
CA GLU A 88 5.10 0.21 -9.97
C GLU A 88 4.34 -0.79 -10.80
N ARG A 89 4.30 -2.05 -10.36
CA ARG A 89 3.55 -3.13 -10.99
C ARG A 89 2.46 -3.64 -10.05
N LEU A 90 1.26 -3.83 -10.58
CA LEU A 90 0.16 -4.49 -9.88
C LEU A 90 0.40 -6.00 -9.84
N ASP A 91 0.60 -6.57 -8.65
CA ASP A 91 0.89 -7.99 -8.47
C ASP A 91 -0.37 -8.80 -8.13
N VAL A 92 -1.27 -8.23 -7.33
CA VAL A 92 -2.53 -8.87 -6.92
C VAL A 92 -3.67 -7.88 -7.04
N LEU A 93 -4.80 -8.34 -7.57
CA LEU A 93 -6.08 -7.65 -7.54
C LEU A 93 -7.20 -8.67 -7.41
N ASP A 94 -7.73 -8.84 -6.20
CA ASP A 94 -8.83 -9.75 -5.89
C ASP A 94 -10.06 -8.97 -5.43
N ASP A 95 -11.05 -8.85 -6.31
CA ASP A 95 -12.33 -8.19 -6.04
C ASP A 95 -13.24 -8.94 -5.06
N LYS A 96 -13.00 -10.24 -4.86
CA LYS A 96 -13.80 -11.07 -3.96
C LYS A 96 -13.33 -10.92 -2.52
N SER A 97 -12.02 -10.92 -2.32
CA SER A 97 -11.39 -10.81 -0.99
C SER A 97 -10.95 -9.38 -0.66
N HIS A 98 -11.13 -8.44 -1.59
CA HIS A 98 -10.75 -7.02 -1.47
C HIS A 98 -9.27 -6.82 -1.14
N VAL A 99 -8.42 -7.53 -1.89
CA VAL A 99 -6.96 -7.51 -1.74
C VAL A 99 -6.31 -6.90 -2.97
N MET A 100 -5.46 -5.90 -2.75
CA MET A 100 -4.59 -5.34 -3.78
C MET A 100 -3.14 -5.38 -3.30
N SER A 101 -2.21 -5.74 -4.17
CA SER A 101 -0.78 -5.67 -3.88
C SER A 101 -0.02 -5.15 -5.09
N PHE A 102 1.00 -4.35 -4.85
CA PHE A 102 1.89 -3.85 -5.88
C PHE A 102 3.33 -3.80 -5.38
N SER A 103 4.25 -3.87 -6.33
CA SER A 103 5.69 -3.75 -6.10
C SER A 103 6.28 -2.61 -6.89
N ILE A 104 7.29 -1.97 -6.31
CA ILE A 104 8.09 -0.98 -7.01
C ILE A 104 9.15 -1.72 -7.83
N LEU A 105 9.17 -1.48 -9.13
CA LEU A 105 10.15 -2.00 -10.07
C LEU A 105 11.38 -1.09 -10.21
N GLY A 106 11.21 0.20 -9.95
CA GLY A 106 12.25 1.22 -10.08
C GLY A 106 11.72 2.61 -9.79
N GLY A 107 12.56 3.61 -10.02
CA GLY A 107 12.31 5.01 -9.65
C GLY A 107 13.62 5.69 -9.28
N ASP A 108 13.52 6.92 -8.79
CA ASP A 108 14.69 7.68 -8.31
C ASP A 108 14.93 7.53 -6.80
N HIS A 109 14.10 6.75 -6.12
CA HIS A 109 14.26 6.38 -4.72
C HIS A 109 14.83 4.96 -4.53
N ARG A 110 15.43 4.71 -3.36
CA ARG A 110 16.14 3.46 -3.03
C ARG A 110 15.24 2.42 -2.34
N LEU A 111 14.01 2.23 -2.82
CA LEU A 111 13.05 1.27 -2.25
C LEU A 111 13.16 -0.10 -2.93
N VAL A 112 14.26 -0.80 -2.64
CA VAL A 112 14.57 -2.10 -3.26
C VAL A 112 13.63 -3.18 -2.73
N ASN A 113 13.10 -4.01 -3.62
CA ASN A 113 12.16 -5.09 -3.30
C ASN A 113 10.93 -4.63 -2.49
N TYR A 114 10.52 -3.37 -2.66
CA TYR A 114 9.32 -2.87 -2.02
C TYR A 114 8.09 -3.64 -2.52
N ARG A 115 7.25 -4.05 -1.57
CA ARG A 115 5.95 -4.65 -1.83
C ARG A 115 4.94 -4.12 -0.83
N SER A 116 3.88 -3.50 -1.33
CA SER A 116 2.71 -3.09 -0.54
C SER A 116 1.58 -4.08 -0.70
N THR A 117 0.81 -4.28 0.36
CA THR A 117 -0.44 -5.05 0.39
C THR A 117 -1.50 -4.21 1.08
N VAL A 118 -2.62 -4.01 0.41
CA VAL A 118 -3.79 -3.29 0.91
C VAL A 118 -4.97 -4.26 0.96
N THR A 119 -5.62 -4.36 2.10
CA THR A 119 -6.85 -5.16 2.28
C THR A 119 -7.96 -4.32 2.91
N LEU A 120 -9.20 -4.56 2.47
CA LEU A 120 -10.38 -3.88 2.99
C LEU A 120 -11.35 -4.90 3.58
N HIS A 121 -11.93 -4.55 4.72
CA HIS A 121 -12.83 -5.42 5.45
C HIS A 121 -14.02 -4.67 5.99
N ALA A 122 -15.17 -5.32 6.05
CA ALA A 122 -16.34 -4.71 6.66
C ALA A 122 -16.10 -4.54 8.17
N GLY A 123 -16.38 -3.35 8.68
CA GLY A 123 -16.41 -3.12 10.12
C GLY A 123 -17.54 -3.90 10.79
N GLU A 124 -17.45 -4.07 12.11
CA GLU A 124 -18.42 -4.83 12.89
C GLU A 124 -19.85 -4.27 12.79
N ASP A 125 -19.97 -2.97 12.53
CA ASP A 125 -21.24 -2.27 12.33
C ASP A 125 -21.88 -2.49 10.95
N GLY A 126 -21.15 -3.12 10.01
CA GLY A 126 -21.55 -3.31 8.62
C GLY A 126 -21.67 -2.02 7.80
N LYS A 127 -21.27 -0.87 8.36
CA LYS A 127 -21.41 0.47 7.77
C LYS A 127 -20.05 1.14 7.53
N SER A 128 -19.05 0.72 8.28
CA SER A 128 -17.67 1.15 8.16
C SER A 128 -16.83 0.13 7.41
N THR A 129 -15.67 0.58 6.96
CA THR A 129 -14.65 -0.24 6.31
C THR A 129 -13.35 -0.08 7.08
N VAL A 130 -12.74 -1.20 7.46
CA VAL A 130 -11.37 -1.23 7.98
C VAL A 130 -10.44 -1.45 6.80
N VAL A 131 -9.55 -0.48 6.57
CA VAL A 131 -8.50 -0.56 5.55
C VAL A 131 -7.18 -0.84 6.27
N VAL A 132 -6.45 -1.84 5.76
CA VAL A 132 -5.12 -2.19 6.26
C VAL A 132 -4.15 -2.11 5.10
N GLU A 133 -3.12 -1.27 5.21
CA GLU A 133 -1.99 -1.24 4.30
C GLU A 133 -0.74 -1.67 5.07
N SER A 134 0.03 -2.59 4.50
CA SER A 134 1.38 -2.88 4.99
C SER A 134 2.34 -2.98 3.83
N TYR A 135 3.61 -2.73 4.12
CA TYR A 135 4.66 -2.92 3.15
C TYR A 135 5.85 -3.66 3.75
N VAL A 136 6.68 -4.21 2.87
CA VAL A 136 8.03 -4.66 3.18
C VAL A 136 8.98 -4.02 2.18
N VAL A 137 10.17 -3.63 2.63
CA VAL A 137 11.23 -3.09 1.76
C VAL A 137 12.61 -3.42 2.32
N ASP A 138 13.58 -3.58 1.43
CA ASP A 138 14.97 -3.78 1.82
C ASP A 138 15.60 -2.46 2.27
N VAL A 139 16.40 -2.53 3.33
CA VAL A 139 17.24 -1.43 3.78
C VAL A 139 18.49 -1.40 2.92
N SER A 140 18.58 -0.37 2.08
CA SER A 140 19.71 -0.16 1.19
C SER A 140 21.00 0.09 1.98
N ALA A 141 22.15 -0.34 1.42
CA ALA A 141 23.46 -0.09 2.02
C ALA A 141 23.69 1.42 2.28
N GLY A 142 24.10 1.74 3.51
CA GLY A 142 24.31 3.11 3.96
C GLY A 142 23.05 3.81 4.50
N CYS A 143 21.89 3.14 4.53
CA CYS A 143 20.68 3.62 5.20
C CYS A 143 20.44 2.88 6.52
N THR A 144 19.77 3.54 7.46
CA THR A 144 19.25 2.88 8.67
C THR A 144 17.85 2.30 8.39
N LYS A 145 17.39 1.40 9.26
CA LYS A 145 16.01 0.89 9.19
C LYS A 145 15.01 2.00 9.44
N GLU A 146 15.31 2.83 10.42
CA GLU A 146 14.49 3.93 10.88
C GLU A 146 14.27 4.95 9.77
N ASP A 147 15.34 5.38 9.08
CA ASP A 147 15.22 6.32 7.96
C ASP A 147 14.43 5.73 6.78
N THR A 148 14.65 4.44 6.49
CA THR A 148 13.96 3.75 5.38
C THR A 148 12.47 3.63 5.68
N CYS A 149 12.10 3.19 6.90
CA CYS A 149 10.71 3.15 7.34
C CYS A 149 10.08 4.54 7.34
N LEU A 150 10.74 5.54 7.91
CA LEU A 150 10.19 6.89 8.01
C LEU A 150 9.87 7.48 6.64
N PHE A 151 10.80 7.36 5.69
CA PHE A 151 10.58 7.78 4.31
C PHE A 151 9.40 7.04 3.66
N THR A 152 9.35 5.72 3.86
CA THR A 152 8.34 4.86 3.24
C THR A 152 6.95 5.07 3.85
N ASP A 153 6.86 5.22 5.17
CA ASP A 153 5.63 5.54 5.89
C ASP A 153 5.07 6.89 5.43
N THR A 154 5.94 7.89 5.27
CA THR A 154 5.54 9.24 4.89
C THR A 154 4.95 9.29 3.49
N ILE A 155 5.55 8.61 2.51
CA ILE A 155 5.17 8.77 1.10
C ILE A 155 4.20 7.68 0.62
N TYR A 156 4.36 6.45 1.14
CA TYR A 156 3.70 5.29 0.57
C TYR A 156 2.66 4.66 1.49
N CYS A 157 2.74 4.82 2.81
CA CYS A 157 1.79 4.21 3.77
C CYS A 157 0.91 5.28 4.43
N GLU A 158 0.04 5.90 3.64
CA GLU A 158 -0.77 7.06 4.02
C GLU A 158 -2.21 6.96 3.48
N LEU A 159 -2.95 5.92 3.87
CA LEU A 159 -4.37 5.78 3.55
C LEU A 159 -5.25 6.86 4.20
#